data_AF-M2XX30-F1
#
_entry.id   AF-M2XX30-F1
#
_cell.length_a   1.000
_cell.length_b   1.000
_cell.length_c   1.000
_cell.angle_alpha   90.00
_cell.angle_beta   90.00
_cell.angle_gamma   90.00
#
_symmetry.space_group_name_H-M   'P 1'
#
loop_
_entity.id
_entity.type
_entity.pdbx_description
1 polymer ?
#
loop_
_entity_poly.entity_id
_entity_poly.type
_entity_poly.pdbx_seq_one_letter_code
_entity_poly.pdbx_strand_id
1 'polypeptide(L)'
;MGKSWLTKSFLFIALCSFSFVLAILIYIVFYFLMIPPTFYRMPLFFDFSSPYPVAMVKLPCKKLRYMNQLEGTLHVCFPDSPRNMNLGMLKFTLELLDTHETLFYSRFRPTILRYKNDLEIKMETWTQLVFLLFGWKVSCCIVFFLP
;
A
#
# COMPACT_ATOMS: atom_id res chain seq x y z
N MET A 1 -29.54 35.69 43.03
CA MET A 1 -28.89 36.32 41.86
C MET A 1 -27.83 35.45 41.15
N GLY A 2 -27.28 34.37 41.75
CA GLY A 2 -26.21 33.58 41.10
C GLY A 2 -26.64 32.59 39.99
N LYS A 3 -27.91 32.14 39.99
CA LYS A 3 -28.39 31.05 39.11
C LYS A 3 -28.41 31.41 37.61
N SER A 4 -28.75 32.67 37.28
CA SER A 4 -28.82 33.16 35.90
C SER A 4 -27.44 33.44 35.27
N TRP A 5 -26.42 33.68 36.10
CA TRP A 5 -25.06 33.95 35.63
C TRP A 5 -24.35 32.65 35.25
N LEU A 6 -24.50 31.61 36.08
CA LEU A 6 -23.98 30.27 35.80
C LEU A 6 -24.56 29.65 34.51
N THR A 7 -25.87 29.82 34.26
CA THR A 7 -26.51 29.33 33.02
C THR A 7 -26.00 30.05 31.77
N LYS A 8 -25.72 31.36 31.86
CA LYS A 8 -25.18 32.13 30.74
C LYS A 8 -23.73 31.73 30.42
N SER A 9 -22.91 31.53 31.46
CA SER A 9 -21.52 31.06 31.28
C SER A 9 -21.47 29.65 30.70
N PHE A 10 -22.36 28.75 31.13
CA PHE A 10 -22.45 27.40 30.57
C PHE A 10 -22.85 27.42 29.08
N LEU A 11 -23.84 28.23 28.71
CA LEU A 11 -24.25 28.43 27.32
C LEU A 11 -23.09 28.96 26.46
N PHE A 12 -22.29 29.89 26.98
CA PHE A 12 -21.14 30.44 26.27
C PHE A 12 -20.07 29.38 26.02
N ILE A 13 -19.75 28.56 27.02
CA ILE A 13 -18.78 27.46 26.88
C ILE A 13 -19.30 26.41 25.87
N ALA A 14 -20.59 26.08 25.92
CA ALA A 14 -21.21 25.17 24.96
C ALA A 14 -21.12 25.71 23.53
N LEU A 15 -21.36 27.01 23.33
CA LEU A 15 -21.26 27.65 22.01
C LEU A 15 -19.81 27.66 21.48
N CYS A 16 -18.84 27.97 22.33
CA CYS A 16 -17.43 27.94 21.97
C CYS A 16 -16.96 26.52 21.58
N SER A 17 -17.34 25.51 22.37
CA SER A 17 -17.01 24.11 22.05
C SER A 17 -17.66 23.64 20.75
N PHE A 18 -18.92 24.00 20.49
CA PHE A 18 -19.59 23.70 19.22
C PHE A 18 -18.89 24.35 18.03
N SER A 19 -18.52 25.64 18.13
CA SER A 19 -17.79 26.34 17.08
C SER A 19 -16.42 25.70 16.79
N PHE A 20 -15.73 25.23 17.83
CA PHE A 20 -14.43 24.56 17.68
C PHE A 20 -14.57 23.22 16.94
N VAL A 21 -15.58 22.41 17.30
CA VAL A 21 -15.86 21.14 16.61
C VAL A 21 -16.24 21.40 15.14
N LEU A 22 -17.06 22.41 14.88
CA LEU A 22 -17.46 22.78 13.52
C LEU A 22 -16.25 23.22 12.67
N ALA A 23 -15.32 23.98 13.25
CA ALA A 23 -14.08 24.38 12.57
C ALA A 23 -13.21 23.17 12.20
N ILE A 24 -13.07 22.19 13.10
CA ILE A 24 -12.35 20.94 12.82
C ILE A 24 -13.02 20.17 11.68
N LEU A 25 -14.35 20.02 11.72
CA LEU A 25 -15.09 19.30 10.67
C LEU A 25 -14.94 19.97 9.30
N ILE A 26 -15.07 21.30 9.23
CA ILE A 26 -14.87 22.06 8.00
C ILE A 26 -13.44 21.87 7.50
N TYR A 27 -12.44 21.95 8.38
CA TYR A 27 -11.04 21.73 8.00
C TYR A 27 -10.83 20.32 7.43
N ILE A 28 -11.38 19.28 8.05
CA ILE A 28 -11.29 17.90 7.54
C ILE A 28 -11.91 17.79 6.15
N VAL A 29 -13.10 18.36 5.94
CA VAL A 29 -13.77 18.34 4.63
C VAL A 29 -12.93 19.07 3.58
N PHE A 30 -12.44 20.27 3.89
CA PHE A 30 -11.57 21.02 2.98
C PHE A 30 -10.27 20.29 2.67
N TYR A 31 -9.65 19.66 3.66
CA TYR A 31 -8.44 18.88 3.51
C TYR A 31 -8.64 17.75 2.49
N PHE A 32 -9.71 16.96 2.63
CA PHE A 32 -10.00 15.87 1.69
C PHE A 32 -10.45 16.35 0.31
N LEU A 33 -11.08 17.53 0.21
CA LEU A 33 -11.54 18.07 -1.07
C LEU A 33 -10.40 18.71 -1.89
N MET A 34 -9.43 19.32 -1.21
CA MET A 34 -8.29 20.01 -1.83
C MET A 34 -7.13 19.07 -2.14
N ILE A 35 -6.91 18.03 -1.32
CA ILE A 35 -5.78 17.11 -1.48
C ILE A 35 -6.30 15.80 -2.09
N PRO A 36 -6.16 15.59 -3.42
CA PRO A 36 -6.52 14.32 -4.02
C PRO A 36 -5.56 13.21 -3.51
N PRO A 37 -6.04 11.97 -3.36
CA PRO A 37 -5.17 10.85 -3.03
C PRO A 37 -4.10 10.68 -4.12
N THR A 38 -2.84 10.78 -3.72
CA THR A 38 -1.67 10.75 -4.63
C THR A 38 -1.16 9.35 -4.94
N PHE A 39 -1.80 8.29 -4.41
CA PHE A 39 -1.37 6.91 -4.65
C PHE A 39 -2.19 6.28 -5.77
N TYR A 40 -1.49 5.70 -6.75
CA TYR A 40 -2.08 4.91 -7.81
C TYR A 40 -1.69 3.45 -7.63
N ARG A 41 -2.68 2.56 -7.65
CA ARG A 41 -2.47 1.10 -7.60
C ARG A 41 -2.98 0.51 -8.90
N MET A 42 -2.16 -0.33 -9.52
CA MET A 42 -2.55 -1.08 -10.70
C MET A 42 -2.16 -2.54 -10.58
N PRO A 43 -2.99 -3.46 -11.08
CA PRO A 43 -2.62 -4.86 -11.15
C PRO A 43 -1.51 -5.06 -12.19
N LEU A 44 -0.62 -6.01 -11.91
CA LEU A 44 0.41 -6.45 -12.84
C LEU A 44 0.04 -7.84 -13.35
N PHE A 45 0.09 -8.01 -14.67
CA PHE A 45 -0.12 -9.30 -15.31
C PHE A 45 1.21 -9.74 -15.91
N PHE A 46 1.72 -10.88 -15.43
CA PHE A 46 2.98 -11.44 -15.89
C PHE A 46 2.74 -12.30 -17.14
N ASP A 47 3.50 -12.01 -18.19
CA ASP A 47 3.70 -12.85 -19.35
C ASP A 47 4.89 -13.79 -19.09
N PHE A 48 4.68 -15.07 -19.38
CA PHE A 48 5.65 -16.15 -19.19
C PHE A 48 6.18 -16.68 -20.53
N SER A 49 5.94 -15.97 -21.63
CA SER A 49 6.45 -16.33 -22.96
C SER A 49 7.97 -16.22 -23.06
N SER A 50 8.57 -15.33 -22.27
CA SER A 50 10.03 -15.19 -22.11
C SER A 50 10.58 -16.11 -21.02
N PRO A 51 11.89 -16.42 -21.04
CA PRO A 51 12.52 -17.29 -20.02
C PRO A 51 12.43 -16.74 -18.59
N TYR A 52 12.10 -15.46 -18.43
CA TYR A 52 11.78 -14.80 -17.17
C TYR A 52 10.40 -14.13 -17.27
N PRO A 53 9.64 -14.06 -16.17
CA PRO A 53 8.33 -13.41 -16.16
C PRO A 53 8.46 -11.90 -16.37
N VAL A 54 7.72 -11.35 -17.34
CA VAL A 54 7.72 -9.92 -17.67
C VAL A 54 6.31 -9.38 -17.55
N ALA A 55 6.14 -8.19 -16.98
CA ALA A 55 4.85 -7.50 -16.95
C ALA A 55 4.99 -6.10 -17.55
N MET A 56 4.23 -5.82 -18.60
CA MET A 56 4.17 -4.48 -19.22
C MET A 56 2.88 -3.79 -18.81
N VAL A 57 2.99 -2.59 -18.25
CA VAL A 57 1.81 -1.82 -17.83
C VAL A 57 1.87 -0.38 -18.30
N LYS A 58 0.76 0.08 -18.86
CA LYS A 58 0.60 1.44 -19.37
C LYS A 58 0.17 2.37 -18.23
N LEU A 59 1.05 3.29 -17.87
CA LEU A 59 0.80 4.29 -16.85
C LEU A 59 -0.11 5.42 -17.39
N PRO A 60 -1.09 5.92 -16.63
CA PRO A 60 -1.92 7.04 -17.05
C PRO A 60 -1.14 8.37 -16.96
N CYS A 61 -0.46 8.74 -18.05
CA CYS A 61 0.46 9.89 -18.13
C CYS A 61 -0.12 11.23 -17.65
N LYS A 62 -1.44 11.44 -17.75
CA LYS A 62 -2.09 12.71 -17.37
C LYS A 62 -2.03 12.99 -15.85
N LYS A 63 -2.00 11.96 -15.01
CA LYS A 63 -1.98 12.12 -13.54
C LYS A 63 -0.57 12.22 -12.94
N LEU A 64 0.44 11.73 -13.67
CA LEU A 64 1.82 11.64 -13.18
C LEU A 64 2.66 12.89 -13.47
N ARG A 65 2.23 13.74 -14.41
CA ARG A 65 2.95 14.96 -14.83
C ARG A 65 3.10 16.00 -13.71
N TYR A 66 2.27 15.94 -12.68
CA TYR A 66 2.30 16.89 -11.54
C TYR A 66 3.07 16.35 -10.32
N MET A 67 3.63 15.14 -10.39
CA MET A 67 4.40 14.56 -9.30
C MET A 67 5.89 14.80 -9.54
N ASN A 68 6.51 15.64 -8.69
CA ASN A 68 7.93 15.95 -8.79
C ASN A 68 8.83 14.73 -8.48
N GLN A 69 8.29 13.73 -7.77
CA GLN A 69 8.93 12.46 -7.45
C GLN A 69 7.87 11.35 -7.49
N LEU A 70 8.15 10.28 -8.26
CA LEU A 70 7.28 9.12 -8.42
C LEU A 70 7.93 7.94 -7.71
N GLU A 71 7.50 7.69 -6.48
CA GLU A 71 7.87 6.47 -5.76
C GLU A 71 6.85 5.37 -6.11
N GLY A 72 7.34 4.23 -6.60
CA GLY A 72 6.55 3.07 -6.97
C GLY A 72 6.74 1.91 -6.01
N THR A 73 5.70 1.42 -5.37
CA THR A 73 5.78 0.22 -4.52
C THR A 73 5.33 -0.98 -5.35
N LEU A 74 6.22 -1.95 -5.59
CA LEU A 74 5.85 -3.22 -6.23
C LEU A 74 5.34 -4.16 -5.14
N HIS A 75 4.27 -4.91 -5.38
CA HIS A 75 3.81 -5.92 -4.43
C HIS A 75 3.71 -7.25 -5.17
N VAL A 76 4.64 -8.16 -4.87
CA VAL A 76 4.64 -9.53 -5.44
C VAL A 76 4.38 -10.50 -4.31
N CYS A 77 3.39 -11.36 -4.52
CA CYS A 77 2.99 -12.36 -3.55
C CYS A 77 3.50 -13.73 -4.02
N PHE A 78 4.34 -14.37 -3.22
CA PHE A 78 4.83 -15.72 -3.47
C PHE A 78 4.22 -16.67 -2.45
N PRO A 79 3.76 -17.86 -2.85
CA PRO A 79 3.30 -18.85 -1.91
C PRO A 79 4.49 -19.43 -1.12
N ASP A 80 4.24 -19.75 0.15
CA ASP A 80 5.17 -20.39 1.10
C ASP A 80 5.42 -21.87 0.71
N SER A 81 5.91 -22.12 -0.50
CA SER A 81 6.29 -23.46 -0.97
C SER A 81 7.79 -23.72 -0.72
N PRO A 82 8.20 -24.97 -0.46
CA PRO A 82 9.62 -25.29 -0.23
C PRO A 82 10.47 -24.94 -1.46
N ARG A 83 9.89 -25.05 -2.67
CA ARG A 83 10.55 -24.63 -3.91
C ARG A 83 10.84 -23.13 -3.93
N ASN A 84 9.88 -22.31 -3.49
CA ASN A 84 10.07 -20.86 -3.45
C ASN A 84 11.03 -20.43 -2.35
N MET A 85 10.94 -21.03 -1.16
CA MET A 85 11.87 -20.71 -0.07
C MET A 85 13.33 -21.03 -0.42
N ASN A 86 13.56 -22.04 -1.26
CA ASN A 86 14.88 -22.41 -1.75
C ASN A 86 15.39 -21.54 -2.93
N LEU A 87 14.58 -20.60 -3.45
CA LEU A 87 15.03 -19.70 -4.53
C LEU A 87 16.13 -18.74 -4.09
N GLY A 88 16.23 -18.46 -2.78
CA GLY A 88 17.21 -17.52 -2.23
C GLY A 88 16.93 -16.09 -2.69
N MET A 89 17.91 -15.47 -3.36
CA MET A 89 17.84 -14.08 -3.80
C MET A 89 17.27 -13.97 -5.22
N LEU A 90 16.22 -13.17 -5.36
CA LEU A 90 15.56 -12.82 -6.60
C LEU A 90 15.98 -11.41 -7.02
N LYS A 91 15.96 -11.13 -8.32
CA LYS A 91 16.21 -9.78 -8.86
C LYS A 91 14.97 -9.30 -9.58
N PHE A 92 14.48 -8.12 -9.21
CA PHE A 92 13.42 -7.43 -9.93
C PHE A 92 14.03 -6.27 -10.72
N THR A 93 13.67 -6.17 -11.99
CA THR A 93 14.07 -5.08 -12.87
C THR A 93 12.83 -4.29 -13.27
N LEU A 94 12.88 -2.98 -13.10
CA LEU A 94 11.85 -2.04 -13.52
C LEU A 94 12.42 -1.20 -14.66
N GLU A 95 11.71 -1.20 -15.78
CA GLU A 95 12.07 -0.44 -16.96
C GLU A 95 10.91 0.50 -17.30
N LEU A 96 11.22 1.80 -17.38
CA LEU A 96 10.29 2.81 -17.85
C LEU A 96 10.56 3.03 -19.33
N LEU A 97 9.56 2.70 -20.14
CA LEU A 97 9.56 2.87 -21.58
C LEU A 97 8.78 4.15 -21.92
N ASP A 98 9.30 4.92 -22.87
CA ASP A 98 8.58 6.05 -23.44
C ASP A 98 7.47 5.57 -24.40
N THR A 99 6.65 6.50 -24.88
CA THR A 99 5.58 6.29 -25.88
C THR A 99 6.06 5.62 -27.17
N HIS A 100 7.34 5.77 -27.51
CA HIS A 100 7.99 5.12 -28.66
C HIS A 100 8.67 3.79 -28.31
N GLU A 101 8.37 3.22 -27.13
CA GLU A 101 8.97 1.98 -26.60
C GLU A 101 10.50 2.06 -26.43
N THR A 102 11.03 3.28 -26.37
CA THR A 102 12.44 3.52 -26.08
C THR A 102 12.66 3.52 -24.57
N LEU A 103 13.73 2.86 -24.12
CA LEU A 103 14.08 2.79 -22.69
C LEU A 103 14.50 4.17 -22.19
N PHE A 104 13.69 4.73 -21.28
CA PHE A 104 13.94 6.01 -20.64
C PHE A 104 14.70 5.84 -19.32
N TYR A 105 14.30 4.85 -18.52
CA TYR A 105 14.88 4.59 -17.22
C TYR A 105 14.88 3.09 -16.91
N SER A 106 15.93 2.61 -16.26
CA SER A 106 15.98 1.23 -15.76
C SER A 106 16.59 1.21 -14.37
N ARG A 107 15.96 0.46 -13.46
CA ARG A 107 16.46 0.24 -12.10
C ARG A 107 16.22 -1.21 -11.72
N PHE A 108 17.16 -1.78 -10.98
CA PHE A 108 17.01 -3.12 -10.43
C PHE A 108 17.11 -3.11 -8.91
N ARG A 109 16.44 -4.08 -8.28
CA ARG A 109 16.50 -4.35 -6.85
C ARG A 109 16.64 -5.85 -6.60
N PRO A 110 17.71 -6.29 -5.93
CA PRO A 110 17.77 -7.64 -5.39
C PRO A 110 16.83 -7.73 -4.19
N THR A 111 16.20 -8.89 -3.99
CA THR A 111 15.29 -9.12 -2.88
C THR A 111 15.34 -10.57 -2.48
N ILE A 112 15.15 -10.85 -1.20
CA ILE A 112 15.15 -12.19 -0.66
C ILE A 112 13.76 -12.50 -0.13
N LEU A 113 13.31 -13.73 -0.34
CA LEU A 113 12.10 -14.23 0.34
C LEU A 113 12.39 -14.31 1.84
N ARG A 114 11.40 -13.96 2.66
CA ARG A 114 11.55 -14.09 4.11
C ARG A 114 11.76 -15.56 4.45
N TYR A 115 12.95 -15.89 4.92
CA TYR A 115 13.25 -17.22 5.40
C TYR A 115 12.41 -17.54 6.63
N LYS A 116 11.88 -18.76 6.68
CA LYS A 116 11.17 -19.35 7.82
C LYS A 116 11.77 -20.74 8.07
N ASN A 117 11.94 -21.09 9.34
CA ASN A 117 12.37 -22.44 9.70
C ASN A 117 11.22 -23.44 9.57
N ASP A 118 11.52 -24.72 9.33
CA ASP A 118 10.51 -25.79 9.27
C ASP A 118 9.65 -25.87 10.54
N LEU A 119 10.26 -25.63 11.70
CA LEU A 119 9.55 -25.60 12.98
C LEU A 119 8.59 -24.42 13.07
N GLU A 120 9.01 -23.24 12.60
CA GLU A 120 8.19 -22.03 12.57
C GLU A 120 6.98 -22.23 11.64
N ILE A 121 7.20 -22.80 10.45
CA ILE A 121 6.13 -23.12 9.50
C ILE A 121 5.14 -24.12 10.12
N LYS A 122 5.63 -25.18 10.76
CA LYS A 122 4.77 -26.17 11.43
C LYS A 122 3.96 -25.53 12.57
N MET A 123 4.59 -24.73 13.44
CA MET A 123 3.88 -24.03 14.52
C MET A 123 2.85 -23.05 13.97
N GLU A 124 3.18 -22.29 12.93
CA GLU A 124 2.24 -21.37 12.28
C GLU A 124 1.05 -22.14 11.67
N THR A 125 1.32 -23.28 11.03
CA THR A 125 0.28 -24.15 10.44
C THR A 125 -0.65 -24.73 11.50
N TRP A 126 -0.11 -25.19 12.63
CA TRP A 126 -0.93 -25.72 13.73
C TRP A 126 -1.78 -24.65 14.40
N THR A 127 -1.21 -23.46 14.65
CA THR A 127 -1.94 -22.35 15.27
C THR A 127 -3.04 -21.79 14.36
N GLN A 128 -2.86 -21.87 13.04
CA GLN A 128 -3.79 -21.33 12.04
C GLN A 128 -4.62 -22.41 11.32
N LEU A 129 -4.59 -23.66 11.80
CA LEU A 129 -5.20 -24.82 11.14
C LEU A 129 -6.67 -24.58 10.77
N VAL A 130 -7.45 -24.02 11.71
CA VAL A 130 -8.87 -23.74 11.51
C VAL A 130 -9.06 -22.74 10.35
N PHE A 131 -8.28 -21.67 10.32
CA PHE A 131 -8.37 -20.66 9.26
C PHE A 131 -7.95 -21.19 7.88
N LEU A 132 -6.98 -22.11 7.84
CA LEU A 132 -6.52 -22.74 6.61
C LEU A 132 -7.54 -23.73 6.05
N LEU A 133 -8.19 -24.53 6.91
CA LEU A 133 -9.20 -25.51 6.49
C LEU A 133 -10.46 -24.84 5.89
N PHE A 134 -10.84 -23.67 6.42
CA PHE A 134 -11.94 -22.87 5.87
C PHE A 134 -11.52 -21.94 4.72
N GLY A 135 -10.23 -21.93 4.34
CA GLY A 135 -9.71 -21.10 3.24
C GLY A 135 -9.72 -19.60 3.53
N TRP A 136 -9.82 -19.19 4.80
CA TRP A 136 -9.92 -17.78 5.20
C TRP A 136 -8.57 -17.06 5.23
N LYS A 137 -7.47 -17.81 5.19
CA LYS A 137 -6.13 -17.24 5.13
C LYS A 137 -5.32 -17.91 4.03
N VAL A 138 -4.69 -17.08 3.19
CA VAL A 138 -3.67 -17.50 2.24
C VAL A 138 -2.37 -16.83 2.67
N SER A 139 -1.35 -17.61 3.03
CA SER A 139 -0.02 -17.10 3.38
C SER A 139 0.65 -16.54 2.11
N CYS A 140 0.58 -15.23 1.91
CA CYS A 140 1.17 -14.57 0.75
C CYS A 140 1.31 -13.06 1.02
N CYS A 141 2.53 -12.53 1.17
CA CYS A 141 2.81 -11.12 0.89
C CYS A 141 4.32 -10.79 0.97
N ILE A 142 4.85 -10.15 -0.08
CA ILE A 142 6.01 -9.25 0.03
C ILE A 142 5.59 -7.86 -0.47
N VAL A 143 5.97 -6.84 0.30
CA VAL A 143 5.79 -5.43 0.00
C VAL A 143 7.14 -4.85 -0.40
N PHE A 144 7.26 -4.25 -1.59
CA PHE A 144 8.52 -3.67 -2.08
C PHE A 144 8.40 -2.17 -2.28
N PHE A 145 9.36 -1.43 -1.76
CA PHE A 145 9.48 0.01 -1.98
C PHE A 145 10.46 0.29 -3.13
N LEU A 146 10.01 0.88 -4.23
CA LEU A 146 10.89 1.55 -5.20
C LEU A 146 10.72 3.07 -5.05
N PRO A 147 11.78 3.81 -4.71
CA PRO A 147 11.77 5.26 -4.83
C PRO A 147 12.02 5.69 -6.27
#